data_AF-A0A1Q7AZ34-F1
#
_entry.id   AF-A0A1Q7AZ34-F1
#
_cell.length_a   1.000
_cell.length_b   1.000
_cell.length_c   1.000
_cell.angle_alpha   90.00
_cell.angle_beta   90.00
_cell.angle_gamma   90.00
#
_symmetry.space_group_name_H-M   'P 1'
#
loop_
_entity.id
_entity.type
_entity.pdbx_description
1 polymer ?
#
loop_
_entity_poly.entity_id
_entity_poly.type
_entity_poly.pdbx_seq_one_letter_code
_entity_poly.pdbx_strand_id
1 'polypeptide(L)'
;MVAQLAAEDFTDTRARYLVLLAQSAVEGGHTVLKVLDEAEGDPASEALGRSLSLSELPYEDVSAAFQQSFTALKLRRLGVEIQETKSAQAAAERAGEPDALRNLLMRSNALQQERQRLLKGEQSPLPEAAGRAHG
;
A
#
# COMPACT_ATOMS: atom_id res chain seq x y z
N MET A 1 -11.26 -7.71 -2.72
CA MET A 1 -10.46 -6.53 -2.32
C MET A 1 -9.00 -6.85 -2.55
N VAL A 2 -8.33 -6.08 -3.41
CA VAL A 2 -6.87 -6.11 -3.62
C VAL A 2 -6.22 -5.55 -2.35
N ALA A 3 -5.06 -6.08 -1.94
CA ALA A 3 -4.32 -5.62 -0.77
C ALA A 3 -4.13 -4.10 -0.82
N GLN A 4 -4.91 -3.38 -0.01
CA GLN A 4 -4.75 -1.94 0.18
C GLN A 4 -3.60 -1.76 1.17
N LEU A 5 -2.68 -0.86 0.84
CA LEU A 5 -1.59 -0.51 1.73
C LEU A 5 -2.17 0.22 2.94
N ALA A 6 -1.75 -0.22 4.11
CA ALA A 6 -2.10 0.40 5.38
C ALA A 6 -0.89 1.17 5.92
N ALA A 7 -1.11 2.09 6.86
CA ALA A 7 -0.03 2.87 7.43
C ALA A 7 1.02 1.99 8.13
N GLU A 8 0.58 0.86 8.70
CA GLU A 8 1.43 -0.11 9.39
C GLU A 8 2.45 -0.77 8.45
N ASP A 9 2.20 -0.76 7.14
CA ASP A 9 3.12 -1.33 6.14
C ASP A 9 4.39 -0.46 5.98
N PHE A 10 4.33 0.81 6.39
CA PHE A 10 5.46 1.74 6.37
C PHE A 10 6.30 1.59 7.63
N THR A 11 7.59 1.26 7.46
CA THR A 11 8.53 1.06 8.57
C THR A 11 9.10 2.35 9.12
N ASP A 12 9.22 3.39 8.29
CA ASP A 12 9.63 4.72 8.73
C ASP A 12 8.44 5.39 9.45
N THR A 13 8.66 5.82 10.69
CA THR A 13 7.62 6.41 11.54
C THR A 13 7.08 7.73 10.98
N ARG A 14 7.91 8.50 10.28
CA ARG A 14 7.51 9.75 9.62
C ARG A 14 6.64 9.45 8.41
N ALA A 15 7.05 8.48 7.58
CA ALA A 15 6.27 8.06 6.42
C ALA A 15 4.92 7.48 6.84
N ARG A 16 4.90 6.65 7.90
CA ARG A 16 3.66 6.12 8.50
C ARG A 16 2.72 7.25 8.93
N TYR A 17 3.24 8.25 9.64
CA TYR A 17 2.44 9.39 10.11
C TYR A 17 1.81 10.17 8.93
N LEU A 18 2.56 10.43 7.86
CA LEU A 18 2.00 11.10 6.68
C LEU A 18 0.92 10.28 5.98
N VAL A 19 1.06 8.95 5.94
CA VAL A 19 0.04 8.05 5.39
C VAL A 19 -1.22 8.06 6.26
N LEU A 20 -1.09 8.08 7.58
CA LEU A 20 -2.23 8.21 8.49
C LEU A 20 -2.96 9.54 8.30
N LEU A 21 -2.21 10.64 8.17
CA LEU A 21 -2.78 11.96 7.90
C LEU A 21 -3.59 11.93 6.59
N ALA A 22 -2.99 11.39 5.52
CA ALA A 22 -3.66 11.25 4.23
C ALA A 22 -4.92 10.36 4.30
N GLN A 23 -4.86 9.25 5.02
CA GLN A 23 -6.03 8.37 5.23
C GLN A 23 -7.15 9.10 5.98
N SER A 24 -6.82 9.78 7.09
CA SER A 24 -7.80 10.52 7.89
C SER A 24 -8.48 11.64 7.10
N ALA A 25 -7.74 12.28 6.20
CA ALA A 25 -8.27 13.33 5.36
C ALA A 25 -9.18 12.78 4.25
N VAL A 26 -8.83 11.63 3.65
CA VAL A 26 -9.72 10.93 2.70
C VAL A 26 -11.02 10.49 3.38
N GLU A 27 -10.95 9.93 4.59
CA GLU A 27 -12.12 9.56 5.39
C GLU A 27 -12.97 10.79 5.77
N GLY A 28 -12.33 11.92 6.04
CA GLY A 28 -12.97 13.21 6.28
C GLY A 28 -13.51 13.91 5.03
N GLY A 29 -13.39 13.29 3.85
CA GLY A 29 -13.85 13.86 2.57
C GLY A 29 -13.03 15.06 2.09
N HIS A 30 -11.81 15.21 2.57
CA HIS A 30 -10.90 16.27 2.16
C HIS A 30 -10.28 15.95 0.79
N THR A 31 -10.09 17.00 0.00
CA THR A 31 -9.42 16.89 -1.29
C THR A 31 -7.92 16.67 -1.10
N VAL A 32 -7.26 16.06 -2.08
CA VAL A 32 -5.80 15.83 -2.07
C VAL A 32 -5.03 17.13 -1.81
N LEU A 33 -5.51 18.27 -2.32
CA LEU A 33 -4.91 19.58 -2.09
C LEU A 33 -4.93 19.97 -0.60
N LYS A 34 -6.04 19.72 0.11
CA LYS A 34 -6.13 20.02 1.54
C LYS A 34 -5.20 19.13 2.37
N VAL A 35 -4.97 17.88 1.95
CA VAL A 35 -3.98 16.99 2.57
C VAL A 35 -2.56 17.52 2.38
N LEU A 36 -2.26 18.03 1.19
CA LEU A 36 -0.96 18.61 0.88
C LEU A 36 -0.72 19.90 1.66
N ASP A 37 -1.73 20.76 1.80
CA ASP A 37 -1.67 21.98 2.61
C ASP A 37 -1.47 21.66 4.10
N GLU A 38 -2.14 20.63 4.64
CA GLU A 38 -1.95 20.19 6.04
C GLU A 38 -0.59 19.52 6.27
N ALA A 39 -0.04 18.87 5.24
CA ALA A 39 1.31 18.33 5.25
C ALA A 39 2.38 19.41 5.09
N GLU A 40 2.05 20.56 4.47
CA GLU A 40 2.91 21.72 4.30
C GLU A 40 3.01 22.49 5.63
N GLY A 41 4.08 22.19 6.39
CA GLY A 41 4.29 22.69 7.75
C GLY A 41 4.31 21.60 8.81
N ASP A 42 4.01 20.35 8.42
CA ASP A 42 4.17 19.21 9.31
C ASP A 42 5.67 18.87 9.50
N PRO A 43 6.14 18.73 10.75
CA PRO A 43 7.54 18.42 11.03
C PRO A 43 8.03 17.10 10.42
N ALA A 44 7.15 16.10 10.23
CA ALA A 44 7.51 14.83 9.61
C ALA A 44 7.69 14.99 8.09
N SER A 45 6.84 15.78 7.44
CA SER A 45 7.02 16.18 6.03
C SER A 45 8.33 16.93 5.83
N GLU A 46 8.63 17.92 6.68
CA GLU A 46 9.85 18.72 6.59
C GLU A 46 11.10 17.87 6.83
N ALA A 47 11.07 16.98 7.83
CA ALA A 47 12.18 16.08 8.13
C ALA A 47 12.43 15.06 7.01
N LEU A 48 11.37 14.55 6.36
CA LEU A 48 11.51 13.68 5.20
C LEU A 48 12.02 14.46 3.99
N GLY A 49 11.47 15.65 3.72
CA GLY A 49 11.94 16.55 2.66
C GLY A 49 13.43 16.82 2.79
N ARG A 50 13.90 17.23 3.98
CA ARG A 50 15.34 17.42 4.25
C ARG A 50 16.16 16.15 4.04
N SER A 51 15.69 15.00 4.53
CA SER A 51 16.38 13.71 4.36
C SER A 51 16.52 13.32 2.89
N LEU A 52 15.49 13.61 2.09
CA LEU A 52 15.48 13.35 0.66
C LEU A 52 16.31 14.39 -0.12
N SER A 53 16.33 15.66 0.30
CA SER A 53 17.18 16.70 -0.30
C SER A 53 18.67 16.50 -0.05
N LEU A 54 19.03 15.88 1.08
CA LEU A 54 20.41 15.49 1.39
C LEU A 54 20.85 14.20 0.70
N SER A 55 19.89 13.48 0.11
CA SER A 55 20.15 12.28 -0.69
C SER A 55 20.20 12.70 -2.16
N GLU A 56 21.34 12.53 -2.82
CA GLU A 56 21.33 12.48 -4.29
C GLU A 56 20.52 11.24 -4.68
N LEU A 57 19.23 11.44 -4.95
CA LEU A 57 18.37 10.38 -5.40
C LEU A 57 18.87 9.96 -6.79
N PRO A 58 19.41 8.75 -6.98
CA PRO A 58 20.03 8.32 -8.23
C PRO A 58 18.96 7.95 -9.28
N TYR A 59 17.77 8.53 -9.20
CA TYR A 59 16.63 8.18 -10.03
C TYR A 59 16.55 9.13 -11.21
N GLU A 60 16.88 8.62 -12.40
CA GLU A 60 16.65 9.32 -13.67
C GLU A 60 15.14 9.51 -13.94
N ASP A 61 14.32 8.56 -13.48
CA ASP A 61 12.86 8.62 -13.54
C ASP A 61 12.25 8.38 -12.14
N VAL A 62 11.85 9.47 -11.50
CA VAL A 62 11.18 9.48 -10.19
C VAL A 62 9.86 8.71 -10.22
N SER A 63 9.13 8.75 -11.34
CA SER A 63 7.84 8.05 -11.47
C SER A 63 8.05 6.54 -11.53
N ALA A 64 9.04 6.09 -12.29
CA ALA A 64 9.42 4.68 -12.33
C ALA A 64 9.92 4.19 -10.96
N ALA A 65 10.78 4.96 -10.29
CA ALA A 65 11.29 4.64 -8.96
C ALA A 65 10.14 4.54 -7.93
N PHE A 66 9.18 5.46 -7.97
CA PHE A 66 7.98 5.42 -7.14
C PHE A 66 7.16 4.16 -7.42
N GLN A 67 6.86 3.84 -8.68
CA GLN A 67 6.07 2.66 -9.05
C GLN A 67 6.75 1.35 -8.60
N GLN A 68 8.07 1.25 -8.73
CA GLN A 68 8.84 0.11 -8.26
C GLN A 68 8.74 -0.03 -6.74
N SER A 69 8.93 1.07 -6.01
CA SER A 69 8.83 1.11 -4.54
C SER A 69 7.43 0.73 -4.05
N PHE A 70 6.41 1.26 -4.73
CA PHE A 70 5.01 0.97 -4.45
C PHE A 70 4.66 -0.50 -4.72
N THR A 71 5.16 -1.07 -5.81
CA THR A 71 4.99 -2.49 -6.13
C THR A 71 5.68 -3.38 -5.10
N ALA A 72 6.90 -3.03 -4.68
CA ALA A 72 7.63 -3.75 -3.64
C ALA A 72 6.86 -3.75 -2.30
N LEU A 73 6.28 -2.60 -1.93
CA LEU A 73 5.48 -2.48 -0.71
C LEU A 73 4.22 -3.35 -0.76
N LYS A 74 3.50 -3.36 -1.90
CA LYS A 74 2.35 -4.25 -2.11
C LYS A 74 2.73 -5.73 -2.05
N LEU A 75 3.83 -6.11 -2.66
CA LEU A 75 4.34 -7.49 -2.63
C LEU A 75 4.67 -7.93 -1.20
N ARG A 76 5.25 -7.04 -0.40
CA ARG A 76 5.50 -7.29 1.03
C ARG A 76 4.19 -7.53 1.78
N ARG A 77 3.19 -6.66 1.60
CA ARG A 77 1.88 -6.82 2.24
C ARG A 77 1.20 -8.14 1.86
N LEU A 78 1.20 -8.47 0.57
CA LEU A 78 0.69 -9.77 0.09
C LEU A 78 1.43 -10.95 0.71
N GLY A 79 2.74 -10.85 0.91
CA GLY A 79 3.53 -11.87 1.60
C GLY A 79 3.03 -12.13 3.03
N VAL A 80 2.72 -11.06 3.77
CA VAL A 80 2.14 -11.15 5.11
C VAL A 80 0.76 -11.80 5.06
N GLU A 81 -0.15 -11.32 4.20
CA GLU A 81 -1.50 -11.88 4.10
C GLU A 81 -1.52 -13.35 3.65
N ILE A 82 -0.61 -13.75 2.76
CA ILE A 82 -0.44 -15.15 2.36
C ILE A 82 -0.02 -15.99 3.56
N GLN A 83 0.91 -15.50 4.36
CA GLN A 83 1.38 -16.23 5.54
C GLN A 83 0.28 -16.37 6.59
N GLU A 84 -0.46 -15.31 6.88
CA GLU A 84 -1.61 -15.32 7.77
C GLU A 84 -2.71 -16.29 7.28
N THR A 85 -3.01 -16.25 5.97
CA THR A 85 -3.99 -17.15 5.36
C THR A 85 -3.56 -18.61 5.49
N LYS A 86 -2.26 -18.93 5.29
CA LYS A 86 -1.74 -20.28 5.50
C LYS A 86 -1.85 -20.73 6.95
N SER A 87 -1.53 -19.86 7.90
CA SER A 87 -1.70 -20.15 9.33
C SER A 87 -3.16 -20.42 9.68
N ALA A 88 -4.09 -19.64 9.12
CA ALA A 88 -5.52 -19.84 9.29
C ALA A 88 -6.02 -21.15 8.65
N GLN A 89 -5.50 -21.53 7.46
CA GLN A 89 -5.83 -22.81 6.82
C GLN A 89 -5.45 -23.99 7.72
N ALA A 90 -4.22 -23.99 8.24
CA ALA A 90 -3.75 -25.05 9.14
C ALA A 90 -4.57 -25.12 10.44
N ALA A 91 -5.11 -23.99 10.91
CA ALA A 91 -6.00 -23.95 12.07
C ALA A 91 -7.40 -24.50 11.73
N ALA A 92 -7.98 -24.12 10.60
CA ALA A 92 -9.28 -24.61 10.12
C ALA A 92 -9.26 -26.11 9.81
N GLU A 93 -8.16 -26.62 9.24
CA GLU A 93 -7.94 -28.07 9.03
C GLU A 93 -7.94 -28.83 10.37
N ARG A 94 -7.21 -28.32 11.37
CA ARG A 94 -7.16 -28.91 12.71
C ARG A 94 -8.51 -28.84 13.44
N ALA A 95 -9.27 -27.77 13.21
CA ALA A 95 -10.59 -27.58 13.80
C ALA A 95 -11.69 -28.38 13.08
N GLY A 96 -11.40 -28.99 11.92
CA GLY A 96 -12.39 -29.70 11.13
C GLY A 96 -13.47 -28.78 10.56
N GLU A 97 -13.12 -27.55 10.17
CA GLU A 97 -14.04 -26.55 9.61
C GLU A 97 -13.92 -26.49 8.08
N PRO A 98 -14.63 -27.34 7.32
CA PRO A 98 -14.45 -27.47 5.87
C PRO A 98 -14.86 -26.20 5.10
N ASP A 99 -15.89 -25.49 5.56
CA ASP A 99 -16.35 -24.25 4.93
C ASP A 99 -15.35 -23.10 5.14
N ALA A 100 -14.78 -22.99 6.34
CA ALA A 100 -13.72 -22.03 6.63
C ALA A 100 -12.47 -22.34 5.79
N LEU A 101 -12.07 -23.61 5.71
CA LEU A 101 -10.96 -24.05 4.88
C LEU A 101 -11.19 -23.72 3.40
N ARG A 102 -12.38 -24.00 2.86
CA ARG A 102 -12.73 -23.68 1.47
C ARG A 102 -12.61 -22.18 1.18
N ASN A 103 -13.14 -21.34 2.07
CA ASN A 103 -13.04 -19.88 1.95
C ASN A 103 -11.58 -19.41 1.98
N LEU A 104 -10.78 -19.96 2.88
CA LEU A 104 -9.35 -19.64 2.99
C LEU A 104 -8.54 -20.12 1.77
N LEU A 105 -8.90 -21.25 1.15
CA LEU A 105 -8.29 -21.72 -0.10
C LEU A 105 -8.61 -20.78 -1.27
N MET A 106 -9.86 -20.34 -1.40
CA MET A 106 -10.25 -19.34 -2.41
C MET A 106 -9.48 -18.03 -2.21
N ARG A 107 -9.36 -17.57 -0.95
CA ARG A 107 -8.57 -16.37 -0.61
C ARG A 107 -7.09 -16.54 -0.96
N SER A 108 -6.48 -17.67 -0.63
CA SER A 108 -5.08 -17.96 -0.98
C SER A 108 -4.85 -17.90 -2.50
N ASN A 109 -5.75 -18.50 -3.30
CA ASN A 109 -5.66 -18.43 -4.76
C ASN A 109 -5.72 -16.99 -5.27
N ALA A 110 -6.64 -16.17 -4.76
CA ALA A 110 -6.74 -14.76 -5.14
C ALA A 110 -5.46 -13.98 -4.78
N LEU A 111 -4.88 -14.22 -3.60
CA LEU A 111 -3.63 -13.59 -3.18
C LEU A 111 -2.44 -14.01 -4.05
N GLN A 112 -2.36 -15.29 -4.45
CA GLN A 112 -1.31 -15.77 -5.36
C GLN A 112 -1.45 -15.18 -6.76
N GLN A 113 -2.67 -15.07 -7.29
CA GLN A 113 -2.94 -14.43 -8.58
C GLN A 113 -2.51 -12.96 -8.56
N GLU A 114 -2.86 -12.22 -7.51
CA GLU A 114 -2.47 -10.82 -7.36
C GLU A 114 -0.94 -10.65 -7.25
N ARG A 115 -0.27 -11.54 -6.50
CA ARG A 115 1.20 -11.55 -6.43
C ARG A 115 1.82 -11.77 -7.81
N GLN A 116 1.31 -12.74 -8.57
CA GLN A 116 1.81 -13.04 -9.91
C GLN A 116 1.59 -11.87 -10.87
N ARG A 117 0.44 -11.19 -10.77
CA ARG A 117 0.09 -10.00 -11.53
C ARG A 117 1.10 -8.87 -11.30
N LEU A 118 1.37 -8.55 -10.03
CA LEU A 118 2.36 -7.52 -9.67
C LEU A 118 3.79 -7.88 -10.11
N LEU A 119 4.18 -9.15 -10.02
CA LEU A 119 5.51 -9.61 -10.47
C LEU A 119 5.68 -9.52 -12.00
N LYS A 120 4.59 -9.65 -12.77
CA LYS A 120 4.61 -9.48 -14.22
C LYS A 120 4.61 -8.01 -14.66
N GLY A 121 4.55 -7.06 -13.72
CA GLY A 121 4.38 -5.65 -14.02
C GLY A 121 2.99 -5.28 -14.54
N GLU A 122 2.01 -6.19 -14.42
CA GLU A 122 0.60 -5.92 -14.71
C GLU A 122 0.05 -5.05 -13.56
N GLN A 123 0.46 -3.78 -13.52
CA GLN A 123 -0.02 -2.88 -12.49
C GLN A 123 -1.51 -2.66 -12.70
N SER A 124 -2.31 -2.82 -11.63
CA SER A 124 -3.60 -2.14 -11.59
C SER A 124 -3.32 -0.67 -11.87
N PRO A 125 -4.04 -0.02 -12.80
CA PRO A 125 -3.91 1.42 -12.97
C PRO A 125 -4.04 2.04 -11.58
N LEU A 126 -3.07 2.89 -11.23
CA LEU A 126 -3.25 3.79 -10.09
C LEU A 126 -4.65 4.40 -10.29
N PRO A 127 -5.53 4.43 -9.27
CA PRO A 127 -6.75 5.21 -9.41
C PRO A 127 -6.30 6.59 -9.88
N GLU A 128 -6.67 6.96 -11.10
CA GLU A 128 -6.41 8.29 -11.62
C GLU A 128 -6.88 9.22 -10.52
N ALA A 129 -5.96 9.97 -9.93
CA ALA A 129 -6.33 11.06 -9.06
C ALA A 129 -7.34 11.88 -9.87
N ALA A 130 -8.59 11.87 -9.41
CA ALA A 130 -9.67 12.64 -10.00
C ALA A 130 -9.18 14.08 -10.14
N GLY A 131 -8.75 14.43 -11.35
CA GLY A 131 -7.86 15.57 -11.55
C GLY A 131 -7.55 15.83 -13.02
N ARG A 132 -8.46 15.42 -13.92
CA ARG A 132 -8.61 16.05 -15.24
C ARG A 132 -10.09 16.21 -15.51
N ALA A 133 -10.58 17.42 -15.28
CA ALA A 133 -11.52 18.16 -16.13
C ALA A 133 -12.29 19.17 -15.27
N HIS A 134 -11.84 20.42 -15.27
CA HIS A 134 -12.66 21.56 -15.66
C HIS A 134 -11.73 22.75 -15.91
N GLY A 135 -11.19 22.78 -17.13
CA GLY A 135 -10.75 23.97 -17.84
C GLY A 135 -11.43 23.92 -19.20
#